data_AF-A0A0B5BBW6-F1
#
_entry.id   AF-A0A0B5BBW6-F1
#
_cell.length_a   1.000
_cell.length_b   1.000
_cell.length_c   1.000
_cell.angle_alpha   90.00
_cell.angle_beta   90.00
_cell.angle_gamma   90.00
#
_symmetry.space_group_name_H-M   'P 1'
#
loop_
_entity.id
_entity.type
_entity.pdbx_description
1 polymer ?
#
loop_
_entity_poly.entity_id
_entity_poly.type
_entity_poly.pdbx_seq_one_letter_code
_entity_poly.pdbx_strand_id
1 'polypeptide(L)'
;MLAVRLDQNTESRLDRLAKETHRSKSYFVKRAITTFLDEMEDKLIAVARLEQENPTFLTSDELWRELGWDKPAEKPKRQRK
;
A
#
# COMPACT_ATOMS: atom_id res chain seq x y z
N MET A 1 -26.16 -2.65 1.69
CA MET A 1 -25.57 -1.31 1.94
C MET A 1 -24.96 -1.34 3.34
N LEU A 2 -23.68 -1.01 3.50
CA LEU A 2 -22.94 -1.14 4.76
C LEU A 2 -23.15 0.09 5.64
N ALA A 3 -23.61 -0.10 6.89
CA ALA A 3 -23.69 0.95 7.89
C ALA A 3 -22.55 0.78 8.90
N VAL A 4 -21.69 1.79 9.02
CA VAL A 4 -20.54 1.80 9.94
C VAL A 4 -20.73 2.93 10.94
N ARG A 5 -20.50 2.66 12.22
CA ARG A 5 -20.45 3.70 13.25
C ARG A 5 -19.03 4.23 13.33
N LEU A 6 -18.89 5.55 13.21
CA LEU A 6 -17.62 6.25 13.35
C LEU A 6 -17.62 7.00 14.67
N ASP A 7 -16.43 7.18 15.25
CA ASP A 7 -16.27 8.09 16.37
C ASP A 7 -16.44 9.55 15.90
N GLN A 8 -16.77 10.43 16.85
CA GLN A 8 -17.11 11.82 16.56
C GLN A 8 -15.96 12.61 15.91
N ASN A 9 -14.71 12.26 16.23
CA ASN A 9 -13.54 12.91 15.64
C ASN A 9 -13.37 12.51 14.17
N THR A 10 -13.47 11.22 13.87
CA THR A 10 -13.40 10.72 12.50
C THR A 10 -14.54 11.27 11.63
N GLU A 11 -15.76 11.32 12.15
CA GLU A 11 -16.89 11.92 11.43
C GLU A 11 -16.64 13.42 11.15
N SER A 12 -16.19 14.18 12.15
CA SER A 12 -15.88 15.61 11.98
C SER A 12 -14.79 15.87 10.92
N ARG A 13 -13.77 15.01 10.87
CA ARG A 13 -12.71 15.07 9.85
C ARG A 13 -13.25 14.76 8.46
N LEU A 14 -14.10 13.74 8.33
CA LEU A 14 -14.74 13.36 7.08
C LEU A 14 -15.66 14.47 6.56
N ASP A 15 -16.38 15.15 7.45
CA ASP A 15 -17.26 16.27 7.13
C ASP A 15 -16.50 17.46 6.59
N ARG A 16 -15.39 17.81 7.24
CA ARG A 16 -14.52 18.89 6.78
C ARG A 16 -13.97 18.56 5.38
N LEU A 17 -13.43 17.36 5.19
CA LEU A 17 -12.86 16.93 3.92
C LEU A 17 -13.90 16.93 2.79
N ALA A 18 -15.11 16.45 3.07
CA ALA A 18 -16.23 16.47 2.14
C ALA A 18 -16.60 17.90 1.71
N LYS A 19 -16.69 18.84 2.68
CA LYS A 19 -17.01 20.24 2.43
C LYS A 19 -15.93 20.94 1.60
N GLU A 20 -14.66 20.79 1.97
CA GLU A 20 -13.52 21.45 1.31
C GLU A 20 -13.32 20.97 -0.13
N THR A 21 -13.64 19.72 -0.43
CA THR A 21 -13.42 19.11 -1.76
C THR A 21 -14.67 19.09 -2.63
N HIS A 22 -15.81 19.55 -2.11
CA HIS A 22 -17.12 19.44 -2.75
C HIS A 22 -17.47 18.00 -3.18
N ARG A 23 -17.10 17.01 -2.37
CA ARG A 23 -17.41 15.59 -2.58
C ARG A 23 -18.25 15.05 -1.44
N SER A 24 -19.02 13.98 -1.69
CA SER A 24 -19.80 13.33 -0.63
C SER A 24 -18.89 12.57 0.35
N LYS A 25 -19.33 12.43 1.60
CA LYS A 25 -18.65 11.58 2.60
C LYS A 25 -18.46 10.14 2.08
N SER A 26 -19.49 9.61 1.42
CA SER A 26 -19.47 8.26 0.83
C SER A 26 -18.38 8.07 -0.22
N TYR A 27 -17.98 9.10 -0.97
CA TYR A 27 -16.86 9.02 -1.91
C TYR A 27 -15.56 8.67 -1.19
N PHE A 28 -15.26 9.36 -0.08
CA PHE A 28 -14.05 9.12 0.70
C PHE A 28 -14.08 7.79 1.42
N VAL A 29 -15.22 7.42 2.00
CA VAL A 29 -15.37 6.11 2.65
C VAL A 29 -15.16 4.97 1.65
N LYS A 30 -15.78 5.07 0.46
CA LYS A 30 -15.62 4.06 -0.58
C LYS A 30 -14.16 3.96 -1.03
N ARG A 31 -13.51 5.10 -1.27
CA ARG A 31 -12.10 5.14 -1.65
C ARG A 31 -11.20 4.56 -0.57
N ALA A 32 -11.41 4.92 0.70
CA ALA A 32 -10.62 4.40 1.82
C ALA A 32 -10.75 2.88 1.95
N ILE A 33 -11.96 2.33 1.80
CA ILE A 33 -12.18 0.88 1.83
C ILE A 33 -11.47 0.20 0.66
N THR A 34 -11.63 0.71 -0.57
CA THR A 34 -10.97 0.13 -1.74
C THR A 34 -9.45 0.16 -1.59
N THR A 35 -8.87 1.32 -1.26
CA THR A 35 -7.42 1.43 -1.06
C THR A 35 -6.92 0.55 0.07
N PHE A 36 -7.66 0.43 1.18
CA PHE A 36 -7.29 -0.48 2.27
C PHE A 36 -7.31 -1.95 1.83
N LEU A 37 -8.28 -2.35 1.01
CA LEU A 37 -8.34 -3.70 0.48
C LEU A 37 -7.15 -3.97 -0.45
N ASP A 38 -6.87 -3.08 -1.40
CA ASP A 38 -5.73 -3.19 -2.32
C ASP A 38 -4.40 -3.35 -1.54
N GLU A 39 -4.16 -2.50 -0.54
CA GLU A 39 -2.96 -2.56 0.31
C GLU A 39 -2.88 -3.86 1.12
N MET A 40 -4.02 -4.36 1.61
CA MET A 40 -4.04 -5.57 2.42
C MET A 40 -3.84 -6.83 1.58
N GLU A 41 -4.39 -6.86 0.37
CA GLU A 41 -4.16 -7.93 -0.60
C GLU A 41 -2.68 -8.01 -0.98
N ASP A 42 -2.06 -6.89 -1.34
CA ASP A 42 -0.63 -6.82 -1.63
C ASP A 42 0.24 -7.30 -0.45
N LYS A 43 -0.10 -6.85 0.76
CA LYS A 43 0.59 -7.27 1.99
C LYS A 43 0.46 -8.77 2.22
N LEU A 44 -0.74 -9.33 2.06
CA LEU A 44 -0.97 -10.76 2.26
C LEU A 44 -0.22 -11.60 1.21
N ILE A 45 -0.16 -11.15 -0.04
CA ILE A 45 0.66 -11.80 -1.07
C ILE A 45 2.14 -11.80 -0.65
N ALA A 46 2.66 -10.68 -0.13
CA ALA A 46 4.03 -10.59 0.33
C ALA A 46 4.32 -11.52 1.51
N VAL A 47 3.43 -11.57 2.51
CA VAL A 47 3.54 -12.49 3.66
C VAL A 47 3.50 -13.94 3.20
N ALA A 48 2.54 -14.29 2.33
CA ALA A 48 2.43 -15.64 1.80
C ALA A 48 3.70 -16.08 1.08
N ARG A 49 4.37 -15.19 0.32
CA ARG A 49 5.67 -15.48 -0.30
C ARG A 49 6.80 -15.67 0.70
N LEU A 50 6.80 -14.93 1.82
CA LEU A 50 7.80 -15.08 2.89
C LEU A 50 7.63 -16.39 3.66
N GLU A 51 6.38 -16.85 3.84
CA GLU A 51 6.07 -18.09 4.55
C GLU A 51 6.26 -19.35 3.70
N GLN A 52 6.56 -19.22 2.40
CA GLN A 52 6.87 -20.37 1.54
C GLN A 52 8.12 -21.10 2.05
N GLU A 53 8.04 -22.43 2.15
CA GLU A 53 9.13 -23.27 2.69
C GLU A 53 10.40 -23.24 1.82
N ASN A 54 10.26 -22.99 0.52
CA ASN A 54 11.40 -22.94 -0.41
C ASN A 54 11.25 -21.76 -1.39
N PRO A 55 11.47 -20.52 -0.93
CA PRO A 55 11.24 -19.33 -1.73
C PRO A 55 12.31 -19.19 -2.81
N THR A 56 11.90 -18.75 -4.00
CA THR A 56 12.84 -18.37 -5.06
C THR A 56 13.36 -16.97 -4.77
N PHE A 57 14.68 -16.84 -4.63
CA PHE A 57 15.33 -15.53 -4.50
C PHE A 57 15.87 -15.08 -5.84
N LEU A 58 15.62 -13.82 -6.19
CA LEU A 58 16.22 -13.17 -7.34
C LEU A 58 17.46 -12.38 -6.90
N THR A 59 18.52 -12.45 -7.68
CA THR A 59 19.62 -11.50 -7.57
C THR A 59 19.15 -10.10 -7.99
N SER A 60 19.90 -9.07 -7.60
CA SER A 60 19.56 -7.70 -8.01
C SER A 60 19.48 -7.58 -9.54
N ASP A 61 20.36 -8.24 -10.29
CA ASP A 61 20.39 -8.12 -11.75
C ASP A 61 19.19 -8.80 -12.41
N GLU A 62 18.75 -9.95 -11.87
CA GLU A 62 17.54 -10.65 -12.32
C GLU A 62 16.28 -9.84 -12.03
N LEU A 63 16.17 -9.25 -10.83
CA LEU A 63 15.04 -8.41 -10.45
C LEU A 63 14.86 -7.22 -11.41
N TRP A 64 15.93 -6.47 -11.68
CA TRP A 64 15.85 -5.31 -12.58
C TRP A 64 15.48 -5.71 -14.01
N ARG A 65 16.01 -6.85 -14.49
CA ARG A 65 15.65 -7.40 -15.80
C ARG A 65 14.18 -7.78 -15.88
N GLU A 66 13.63 -8.41 -14.84
CA GLU A 66 12.23 -8.83 -14.80
C GLU A 66 11.26 -7.65 -14.69
N LEU A 67 11.63 -6.61 -13.95
CA LEU A 67 10.85 -5.36 -13.86
C LEU A 67 10.91 -4.52 -15.15
N GLY A 68 11.85 -4.81 -16.06
CA GLY A 68 12.09 -4.02 -17.26
C GLY A 68 12.61 -2.61 -16.97
N TRP A 69 13.27 -2.41 -15.82
CA TRP A 69 13.77 -1.11 -15.35
C TRP A 69 15.30 -1.07 -15.36
N ASP A 70 15.86 0.12 -15.55
CA ASP A 70 17.30 0.31 -15.46
C ASP A 70 17.79 0.16 -14.02
N LYS A 71 18.84 -0.66 -13.84
CA LYS A 71 19.50 -0.82 -12.54
C LYS A 71 20.09 0.53 -12.11
N PRO A 72 19.74 1.05 -10.93
CA PRO A 72 20.35 2.28 -10.42
C PRO A 72 21.84 2.06 -10.17
N ALA A 73 22.66 3.08 -10.45
CA ALA A 73 24.10 3.04 -10.20
C ALA A 73 24.38 2.61 -8.75
N GLU A 74 25.27 1.63 -8.57
CA GLU A 74 25.58 1.05 -7.26
C GLU A 74 26.00 2.15 -6.29
N LYS A 75 25.21 2.37 -5.23
CA LYS A 75 25.64 3.22 -4.12
C LYS A 75 26.85 2.55 -3.45
N PRO A 76 27.87 3.31 -3.02
CA PRO A 76 29.04 2.73 -2.37
C PRO A 76 28.58 1.85 -1.20
N LYS A 77 29.14 0.62 -1.15
CA LYS A 77 28.86 -0.35 -0.08
C LYS A 77 28.95 0.39 1.24
N ARG A 78 27.86 0.41 2.03
CA ARG A 78 27.90 0.92 3.41
C ARG A 78 28.97 0.09 4.12
N GLN A 79 30.16 0.67 4.30
CA GLN A 79 31.20 0.08 5.13
C GLN A 79 30.58 -0.02 6.52
N ARG A 80 30.33 -1.26 6.97
CA ARG A 80 30.03 -1.50 8.37
C ARG A 80 31.26 -1.04 9.16
N LYS A 81 31.07 -0.03 10.01
CA LYS A 81 32.02 0.28 11.08
C LYS A 81 31.97 -0.84 12.12
#